data_AF-K9T4K8-F1
#
_entry.id   AF-K9T4K8-F1
#
_cell.length_a   1.000
_cell.length_b   1.000
_cell.length_c   1.000
_cell.angle_alpha   90.00
_cell.angle_beta   90.00
_cell.angle_gamma   90.00
#
_symmetry.space_group_name_H-M   'P 1'
#
loop_
_entity.id
_entity.type
_entity.pdbx_description
1 polymer ?
#
loop_
_entity_poly.entity_id
_entity_poly.type
_entity_poly.pdbx_seq_one_letter_code
_entity_poly.pdbx_strand_id
1 'polypeptide(L)'
;MYAHKQLDFVGEETKLILRATQAQKDLEMADVTEQVHSFQNLNRGRVAIFIDGSNLFYSALQLGIEINYTKLLHRLTAGAKLLRAFFYTGIDPTNEKQHNFLLWMRRNGYRVITKEITQFPDGSKKANLDVELAVDMMTLANSYDTAILVSGDGDLAYVVNALSYRGVRIEVVSLRSMTSDSLINVADSYIDLNTIKEDIQKTSNFEL
;
A
#
# COMPACT_ATOMS: atom_id res chain seq x y z
N MET A 1 -18.02 -36.69 48.09
CA MET A 1 -18.61 -36.32 46.78
C MET A 1 -18.85 -34.81 46.62
N TYR A 2 -18.89 -34.00 47.68
CA TYR A 2 -19.14 -32.55 47.58
C TYR A 2 -17.89 -31.68 47.31
N ALA A 3 -16.69 -32.06 47.77
CA ALA A 3 -15.48 -31.25 47.62
C ALA A 3 -14.94 -31.14 46.17
N HIS A 4 -15.12 -32.18 45.33
CA HIS A 4 -14.64 -32.16 43.94
C HIS A 4 -15.44 -31.21 43.04
N LYS A 5 -16.76 -31.10 43.21
CA LYS A 5 -17.61 -30.17 42.43
C LYS A 5 -17.29 -28.70 42.70
N GLN A 6 -16.78 -28.38 43.90
CA GLN A 6 -16.51 -27.01 44.31
C GLN A 6 -15.16 -26.51 43.78
N LEU A 7 -14.19 -27.41 43.60
CA LEU A 7 -12.89 -27.11 42.96
C LEU A 7 -13.03 -26.92 41.43
N ASP A 8 -13.88 -27.71 40.76
CA ASP A 8 -14.16 -27.55 39.32
C ASP A 8 -14.89 -26.24 39.00
N PHE A 9 -15.79 -25.80 39.89
CA PHE A 9 -16.54 -24.54 39.73
C PHE A 9 -15.63 -23.30 39.83
N VAL A 10 -14.71 -23.29 40.81
CA VAL A 10 -13.72 -22.20 40.96
C VAL A 10 -12.78 -22.14 39.74
N GLY A 11 -12.39 -23.29 39.18
CA GLY A 11 -11.55 -23.34 37.99
C GLY A 11 -12.20 -22.76 36.72
N GLU A 12 -13.51 -22.98 36.54
CA GLU A 12 -14.31 -22.41 35.45
C GLU A 12 -14.46 -20.88 35.60
N GLU A 13 -14.79 -20.39 36.79
CA GLU A 13 -14.91 -18.95 37.05
C GLU A 13 -13.58 -18.21 36.81
N THR A 14 -12.47 -18.79 37.26
CA THR A 14 -11.14 -18.19 37.07
C THR A 14 -10.78 -18.08 35.59
N LYS A 15 -11.11 -19.10 34.78
CA LYS A 15 -10.93 -19.07 33.32
C LYS A 15 -11.82 -18.02 32.64
N LEU A 16 -13.05 -17.84 33.13
CA LEU A 16 -13.97 -16.84 32.61
C LEU A 16 -13.44 -15.42 32.81
N ILE A 17 -12.91 -15.13 34.01
CA ILE A 17 -12.32 -13.83 34.36
C ILE A 17 -11.07 -13.55 33.51
N LEU A 18 -10.19 -14.54 33.35
CA LEU A 18 -9.00 -14.42 32.49
C LEU A 18 -9.35 -14.11 31.03
N ARG A 19 -10.38 -14.78 30.48
CA ARG A 19 -10.86 -14.51 29.12
C ARG A 19 -11.45 -13.11 28.98
N ALA A 20 -12.24 -12.66 29.96
CA ALA A 20 -12.81 -11.32 29.96
C ALA A 20 -11.72 -10.23 30.04
N THR A 21 -10.68 -10.47 30.85
CA THR A 21 -9.56 -9.54 31.01
C THR A 21 -8.71 -9.46 29.74
N GLN A 22 -8.50 -10.59 29.06
CA GLN A 22 -7.81 -10.62 27.77
C GLN A 22 -8.61 -9.89 26.69
N ALA A 23 -9.91 -10.16 26.59
CA ALA A 23 -10.78 -9.48 25.62
C ALA A 23 -10.82 -7.96 25.84
N GLN A 24 -10.84 -7.48 27.09
CA GLN A 24 -10.75 -6.05 27.39
C GLN A 24 -9.43 -5.44 26.92
N LYS A 25 -8.29 -6.10 27.14
CA LYS A 25 -6.99 -5.64 26.65
C LYS A 25 -6.93 -5.59 25.12
N ASP A 26 -7.51 -6.60 24.45
CA ASP A 26 -7.54 -6.64 22.99
C ASP A 26 -8.41 -5.50 22.42
N LEU A 27 -9.53 -5.17 23.07
CA LEU A 27 -10.37 -4.02 22.74
C LEU A 27 -9.66 -2.67 22.96
N GLU A 28 -8.98 -2.48 24.09
CA GLU A 28 -8.21 -1.26 24.36
C GLU A 28 -7.08 -1.07 23.34
N MET A 29 -6.37 -2.15 22.99
CA MET A 29 -5.33 -2.11 21.96
C MET A 29 -5.88 -1.79 20.57
N ALA A 30 -7.07 -2.28 20.24
CA ALA A 30 -7.75 -1.97 18.97
C ALA A 30 -8.14 -0.48 18.90
N ASP A 31 -8.75 0.09 19.95
CA ASP A 31 -9.14 1.51 20.01
C ASP A 31 -7.92 2.44 19.92
N VAL A 32 -6.82 2.11 20.62
CA VAL A 32 -5.56 2.87 20.49
C VAL A 32 -5.01 2.80 19.07
N THR A 33 -5.03 1.63 18.43
CA THR A 33 -4.54 1.45 17.06
C THR A 33 -5.39 2.24 16.06
N GLU A 34 -6.71 2.22 16.24
CA GLU A 34 -7.67 2.96 15.41
C GLU A 34 -7.52 4.47 15.58
N GLN A 35 -7.33 4.95 16.81
CA GLN A 35 -7.00 6.35 17.10
C GLN A 35 -5.68 6.76 16.45
N VAL A 36 -4.59 5.99 16.61
CA VAL A 36 -3.29 6.29 16.00
C VAL A 36 -3.39 6.35 14.47
N HIS A 37 -4.08 5.41 13.83
CA HIS A 37 -4.32 5.45 12.39
C HIS A 37 -5.17 6.66 11.95
N SER A 38 -6.18 7.02 12.74
CA SER A 38 -6.98 8.21 12.48
C SER A 38 -6.15 9.49 12.57
N PHE A 39 -5.29 9.63 13.59
CA PHE A 39 -4.37 10.76 13.76
C PHE A 39 -3.33 10.84 12.64
N GLN A 40 -2.82 9.70 12.16
CA GLN A 40 -1.92 9.67 11.01
C GLN A 40 -2.62 10.09 9.71
N ASN A 41 -3.89 9.73 9.53
CA ASN A 41 -4.67 10.14 8.35
C ASN A 41 -5.08 11.62 8.39
N LEU A 42 -5.35 12.19 9.57
CA LEU A 42 -5.76 13.60 9.72
C LEU A 42 -4.68 14.61 9.30
N ASN A 43 -3.41 14.21 9.28
CA ASN A 43 -2.27 15.11 9.02
C ASN A 43 -1.62 14.92 7.64
N ARG A 44 -2.22 14.17 6.70
CA ARG A 44 -1.62 13.93 5.37
C ARG A 44 -1.53 15.18 4.50
N GLY A 45 -2.33 16.21 4.77
CA GLY A 45 -2.39 17.41 3.94
C GLY A 45 -2.75 17.08 2.48
N ARG A 46 -2.00 17.66 1.54
CA ARG A 46 -2.12 17.35 0.11
C ARG A 46 -1.23 16.16 -0.23
N VAL A 47 -1.80 15.16 -0.90
CA VAL A 47 -1.13 13.89 -1.20
C VAL A 47 -0.77 13.79 -2.68
N ALA A 48 0.43 13.30 -2.99
CA ALA A 48 0.78 12.79 -4.31
C ALA A 48 1.05 11.28 -4.24
N ILE A 49 0.48 10.52 -5.18
CA ILE A 49 0.62 9.06 -5.22
C ILE A 49 1.53 8.71 -6.40
N PHE A 50 2.55 7.88 -6.17
CA PHE A 50 3.51 7.42 -7.16
C PHE A 50 3.49 5.89 -7.17
N ILE A 51 2.97 5.29 -8.25
CA ILE A 51 2.79 3.84 -8.35
C ILE A 51 3.77 3.28 -9.35
N ASP A 52 4.66 2.40 -8.90
CA ASP A 52 5.38 1.49 -9.78
C ASP A 52 4.44 0.34 -10.16
N GLY A 53 4.00 0.36 -11.42
CA GLY A 53 3.06 -0.61 -11.95
C GLY A 53 3.62 -2.04 -11.99
N SER A 54 4.93 -2.21 -12.14
CA SER A 54 5.56 -3.54 -12.14
C SER A 54 5.58 -4.11 -10.73
N ASN A 55 6.06 -3.33 -9.75
CA ASN A 55 6.06 -3.75 -8.34
C ASN A 55 4.65 -4.03 -7.81
N LEU A 56 3.67 -3.18 -8.16
CA LEU A 56 2.27 -3.39 -7.79
C LEU A 56 1.69 -4.65 -8.44
N PHE A 57 1.99 -4.91 -9.71
CA PHE A 57 1.54 -6.12 -10.40
C PHE A 57 2.06 -7.40 -9.74
N TYR A 58 3.36 -7.48 -9.47
CA TYR A 58 3.92 -8.67 -8.84
C TYR A 58 3.43 -8.84 -7.39
N SER A 59 3.21 -7.73 -6.68
CA SER A 59 2.58 -7.76 -5.34
C SER A 59 1.16 -8.32 -5.39
N ALA A 60 0.34 -7.87 -6.35
CA ALA A 60 -1.02 -8.39 -6.54
C ALA A 60 -1.02 -9.89 -6.89
N LEU A 61 -0.08 -10.31 -7.75
CA LEU A 61 0.09 -11.71 -8.13
C LEU A 61 0.46 -12.58 -6.93
N GLN A 62 1.38 -12.13 -6.08
CA GLN A 62 1.76 -12.84 -4.86
C GLN A 62 0.61 -12.92 -3.83
N LEU A 63 -0.24 -11.89 -3.77
CA LEU A 63 -1.46 -11.90 -2.95
C LEU A 63 -2.59 -12.76 -3.53
N GLY A 64 -2.49 -13.14 -4.81
CA GLY A 64 -3.56 -13.86 -5.51
C GLY A 64 -4.82 -13.00 -5.74
N ILE A 65 -4.66 -11.68 -5.87
CA ILE A 65 -5.79 -10.75 -6.07
C ILE A 65 -5.72 -10.07 -7.43
N GLU A 66 -6.89 -9.66 -7.94
CA GLU A 66 -6.97 -8.68 -9.01
C GLU A 66 -7.29 -7.29 -8.43
N ILE A 67 -6.47 -6.29 -8.74
CA ILE A 67 -6.64 -4.94 -8.18
C ILE A 67 -7.80 -4.22 -8.86
N ASN A 68 -8.68 -3.64 -8.04
CA ASN A 68 -9.60 -2.59 -8.44
C ASN A 68 -8.92 -1.22 -8.28
N TYR A 69 -8.44 -0.66 -9.38
CA TYR A 69 -7.67 0.60 -9.38
C TYR A 69 -8.48 1.82 -8.93
N THR A 70 -9.81 1.80 -9.05
CA THR A 70 -10.65 2.87 -8.48
C THR A 70 -10.66 2.80 -6.97
N LYS A 71 -10.86 1.60 -6.41
CA LYS A 71 -10.79 1.39 -4.95
C LYS A 71 -9.39 1.67 -4.40
N LEU A 72 -8.34 1.24 -5.10
CA LEU A 72 -6.95 1.55 -4.74
C LEU A 72 -6.74 3.07 -4.62
N LEU A 73 -7.14 3.84 -5.64
CA LEU A 73 -7.00 5.30 -5.63
C LEU A 73 -7.73 5.91 -4.42
N HIS A 74 -8.96 5.46 -4.17
CA HIS A 74 -9.78 5.93 -3.06
C HIS A 74 -9.15 5.59 -1.70
N ARG A 75 -8.66 4.35 -1.55
CA ARG A 75 -8.05 3.84 -0.32
C ARG A 75 -6.76 4.55 0.02
N LEU A 76 -5.90 4.80 -0.98
CA LEU A 76 -4.65 5.52 -0.80
C LEU A 76 -4.89 7.01 -0.53
N THR A 77 -5.88 7.62 -1.17
CA THR A 77 -6.23 9.02 -0.91
C THR A 77 -6.80 9.21 0.49
N ALA A 78 -7.64 8.28 0.97
CA ALA A 78 -8.18 8.26 2.34
C ALA A 78 -8.75 9.61 2.85
N GLY A 79 -9.41 10.38 1.97
CA GLY A 79 -10.00 11.69 2.30
C GLY A 79 -9.02 12.87 2.27
N ALA A 80 -7.74 12.65 2.04
CA ALA A 80 -6.76 13.71 1.84
C ALA A 80 -6.99 14.45 0.50
N LYS A 81 -6.42 15.65 0.35
CA LYS A 81 -6.51 16.39 -0.92
C LYS A 81 -5.53 15.79 -1.93
N LEU A 82 -6.04 15.03 -2.91
CA LEU A 82 -5.19 14.48 -3.97
C LEU A 82 -4.65 15.60 -4.89
N LEU A 83 -3.32 15.74 -4.95
CA LEU A 83 -2.63 16.52 -5.98
C LEU A 83 -2.67 15.78 -7.32
N ARG A 84 -2.20 14.54 -7.31
CA ARG A 84 -2.10 13.68 -8.50
C ARG A 84 -1.80 12.24 -8.11
N ALA A 85 -2.28 11.28 -8.90
CA ALA A 85 -1.84 9.90 -8.85
C ALA A 85 -1.09 9.56 -10.15
N PHE A 86 0.16 9.13 -10.03
CA PHE A 86 1.00 8.70 -11.14
C PHE A 86 1.07 7.19 -11.20
N PHE A 87 1.08 6.65 -12.41
CA PHE A 87 1.26 5.22 -12.67
C PHE A 87 2.36 5.01 -13.70
N TYR A 88 3.50 4.48 -13.26
CA TYR A 88 4.69 4.25 -14.06
C TYR A 88 4.71 2.79 -14.53
N THR A 89 4.81 2.53 -15.82
CA THR A 89 4.77 1.15 -16.32
C THR A 89 5.46 0.98 -17.68
N GLY A 90 6.03 -0.20 -17.90
CA GLY A 90 6.47 -0.63 -19.21
C GLY A 90 5.28 -0.86 -20.15
N ILE A 91 5.41 -0.52 -21.42
CA ILE A 91 4.41 -0.81 -22.45
C ILE A 91 4.98 -1.73 -23.54
N ASP A 92 4.23 -2.78 -23.88
CA ASP A 92 4.46 -3.57 -25.08
C ASP A 92 3.56 -3.02 -26.20
N PRO A 93 4.12 -2.42 -27.28
CA PRO A 93 3.34 -1.79 -28.34
C PRO A 93 2.37 -2.75 -29.05
N THR A 94 2.58 -4.06 -28.91
CA THR A 94 1.78 -5.10 -29.55
C THR A 94 0.63 -5.60 -28.66
N ASN A 95 0.56 -5.18 -27.39
CA ASN A 95 -0.40 -5.69 -26.43
C ASN A 95 -1.63 -4.79 -26.31
N GLU A 96 -2.61 -4.96 -27.20
CA GLU A 96 -3.85 -4.15 -27.22
C GLU A 96 -4.61 -4.13 -25.89
N LYS A 97 -4.63 -5.25 -25.16
CA LYS A 97 -5.28 -5.32 -23.84
C LYS A 97 -4.62 -4.38 -22.85
N GLN A 98 -3.29 -4.33 -22.84
CA GLN A 98 -2.53 -3.38 -22.03
C GLN A 98 -2.83 -1.94 -22.45
N HIS A 99 -2.83 -1.62 -23.74
CA HIS A 99 -3.18 -0.29 -24.23
C HIS A 99 -4.56 0.18 -23.76
N ASN A 100 -5.58 -0.68 -23.86
CA ASN A 100 -6.93 -0.39 -23.40
C ASN A 100 -6.99 -0.17 -21.88
N PHE A 101 -6.29 -0.98 -21.10
CA PHE A 101 -6.16 -0.80 -19.66
C PHE A 101 -5.51 0.55 -19.31
N LEU A 102 -4.40 0.91 -19.97
CA LEU A 102 -3.68 2.16 -19.72
C LEU A 102 -4.49 3.39 -20.18
N LEU A 103 -5.30 3.26 -21.22
CA LEU A 103 -6.26 4.29 -21.61
C LEU A 103 -7.36 4.45 -20.56
N TRP A 104 -7.89 3.34 -20.03
CA TRP A 104 -8.86 3.38 -18.93
C TRP A 104 -8.26 4.05 -17.69
N MET A 105 -7.02 3.73 -17.30
CA MET A 105 -6.33 4.36 -16.18
C MET A 105 -6.27 5.89 -16.33
N ARG A 106 -5.90 6.38 -17.51
CA ARG A 106 -5.87 7.83 -17.83
C ARG A 106 -7.21 8.51 -17.67
N ARG A 107 -8.30 7.81 -18.02
CA ARG A 107 -9.68 8.32 -17.90
C ARG A 107 -10.21 8.26 -16.46
N ASN A 108 -9.59 7.49 -15.58
CA ASN A 108 -10.05 7.24 -14.22
C ASN A 108 -9.09 7.80 -13.15
N GLY A 109 -8.51 8.97 -13.43
CA GLY A 109 -7.80 9.76 -12.41
C GLY A 109 -6.29 9.53 -12.30
N TYR A 110 -5.72 8.63 -13.09
CA TYR A 110 -4.27 8.40 -13.11
C TYR A 110 -3.57 9.17 -14.22
N ARG A 111 -2.44 9.79 -13.89
CA ARG A 111 -1.44 10.24 -14.87
C ARG A 111 -0.49 9.09 -15.15
N VAL A 112 -0.66 8.46 -16.31
CA VAL A 112 0.12 7.27 -16.65
C VAL A 112 1.37 7.67 -17.45
N ILE A 113 2.53 7.23 -16.97
CA ILE A 113 3.84 7.41 -17.58
C ILE A 113 4.30 6.06 -18.11
N THR A 114 4.66 6.00 -19.39
CA THR A 114 5.01 4.75 -20.07
C THR A 114 6.38 4.82 -20.70
N LYS A 115 7.09 3.69 -20.68
CA LYS A 115 8.34 3.47 -21.40
C LYS A 115 8.23 2.17 -22.18
N GLU A 116 8.66 2.17 -23.43
CA GLU A 116 8.64 0.95 -24.23
C GLU A 116 9.54 -0.12 -23.59
N ILE A 117 9.02 -1.34 -23.55
CA ILE A 117 9.75 -2.48 -23.00
C ILE A 117 10.92 -2.80 -23.93
N THR A 118 12.13 -2.74 -23.40
CA THR A 118 13.32 -3.16 -24.13
C THR A 118 13.49 -4.67 -23.99
N GLN A 119 13.59 -5.36 -25.12
CA GLN A 119 13.96 -6.77 -25.15
C GLN A 119 15.47 -6.89 -25.24
N PHE A 120 16.06 -7.58 -24.27
CA PHE A 120 17.49 -7.81 -24.18
C PHE A 120 17.89 -9.11 -24.91
N PRO A 121 19.16 -9.26 -25.32
CA PRO A 121 19.65 -10.45 -26.00
C PRO A 121 19.50 -11.75 -25.19
N ASP A 122 19.39 -11.65 -23.87
CA ASP A 122 19.12 -12.76 -22.95
C ASP A 122 17.63 -13.18 -22.93
N GLY A 123 16.78 -12.54 -23.74
CA GLY A 123 15.35 -12.77 -23.81
C GLY A 123 14.55 -12.03 -22.72
N SER A 124 15.22 -11.35 -21.78
CA SER A 124 14.53 -10.57 -20.75
C SER A 124 13.88 -9.33 -21.35
N LYS A 125 12.70 -8.99 -20.83
CA LYS A 125 11.94 -7.78 -21.17
C LYS A 125 12.00 -6.86 -19.95
N LYS A 126 12.66 -5.70 -20.05
CA LYS A 126 12.72 -4.74 -18.94
C LYS A 126 12.33 -3.34 -19.42
N ALA A 127 11.51 -2.69 -18.61
CA ALA A 127 11.31 -1.24 -18.63
C ALA A 127 11.44 -0.78 -17.18
N ASN A 128 12.53 -0.07 -16.89
CA ASN A 128 12.72 0.60 -15.60
C ASN A 128 12.35 2.09 -15.77
N LEU A 129 11.48 2.57 -14.88
CA LEU A 129 11.03 3.96 -14.78
C LEU A 129 11.41 4.64 -13.45
N ASP A 130 12.31 4.07 -12.65
CA ASP A 130 12.73 4.57 -11.34
C ASP A 130 13.31 5.97 -11.43
N VAL A 131 14.03 6.28 -12.52
CA VAL A 131 14.57 7.62 -12.77
C VAL A 131 13.45 8.62 -12.99
N GLU A 132 12.51 8.31 -13.89
CA GLU A 132 11.36 9.15 -14.19
C GLU A 132 10.49 9.36 -12.94
N LEU A 133 10.26 8.31 -12.16
CA LEU A 133 9.54 8.33 -10.90
C LEU A 133 10.26 9.24 -9.89
N ALA A 134 11.55 9.02 -9.64
CA ALA A 134 12.32 9.81 -8.67
C ALA A 134 12.39 11.30 -9.06
N VAL A 135 12.57 11.61 -10.35
CA VAL A 135 12.58 12.97 -10.87
C VAL A 135 11.23 13.65 -10.64
N ASP A 136 10.11 12.96 -10.95
CA ASP A 136 8.77 13.51 -10.74
C ASP A 136 8.47 13.76 -9.25
N MET A 137 8.85 12.82 -8.38
CA MET A 137 8.69 12.98 -6.92
C MET A 137 9.43 14.23 -6.42
N MET A 138 10.70 14.40 -6.80
CA MET A 138 11.54 15.54 -6.38
C MET A 138 11.07 16.87 -6.96
N THR A 139 10.65 16.87 -8.23
CA THR A 139 10.16 18.07 -8.93
C THR A 139 8.89 18.61 -8.27
N LEU A 140 8.03 17.72 -7.80
CA LEU A 140 6.76 18.08 -7.17
C LEU A 140 6.84 18.25 -5.64
N ALA A 141 8.01 18.05 -5.02
CA ALA A 141 8.17 18.02 -3.56
C ALA A 141 7.58 19.24 -2.82
N ASN A 142 7.58 20.42 -3.44
CA ASN A 142 7.01 21.64 -2.85
C ASN A 142 5.49 21.80 -3.08
N SER A 143 4.86 20.83 -3.76
CA SER A 143 3.46 20.89 -4.20
C SER A 143 2.55 19.94 -3.44
N TYR A 144 3.09 19.03 -2.62
CA TYR A 144 2.38 18.07 -1.79
C TYR A 144 3.08 17.96 -0.42
N ASP A 145 2.32 17.59 0.60
CA ASP A 145 2.80 17.42 1.97
C ASP A 145 3.16 15.95 2.24
N THR A 146 2.44 15.02 1.61
CA THR A 146 2.67 13.57 1.73
C THR A 146 2.85 12.91 0.36
N ALA A 147 3.93 12.14 0.20
CA ALA A 147 4.10 11.19 -0.91
C ALA A 147 3.66 9.79 -0.47
N ILE A 148 2.82 9.16 -1.27
CA ILE A 148 2.51 7.72 -1.17
C ILE A 148 3.26 7.02 -2.29
N LEU A 149 4.27 6.23 -1.95
CA LEU A 149 5.06 5.43 -2.88
C LEU A 149 4.55 3.99 -2.85
N VAL A 150 3.99 3.51 -3.95
CA VAL A 150 3.59 2.11 -4.12
C VAL A 150 4.71 1.38 -4.86
N SER A 151 5.72 0.93 -4.10
CA SER A 151 6.86 0.14 -4.59
C SER A 151 7.58 -0.54 -3.41
N GLY A 152 8.20 -1.69 -3.67
CA GLY A 152 9.11 -2.36 -2.74
C GLY A 152 10.59 -2.11 -3.01
N ASP A 153 10.92 -1.35 -4.06
CA ASP A 153 12.27 -1.27 -4.60
C ASP A 153 13.24 -0.45 -3.72
N GLY A 154 14.33 -1.10 -3.30
CA GLY A 154 15.38 -0.48 -2.50
C GLY A 154 16.13 0.65 -3.20
N ASP A 155 16.14 0.68 -4.55
CA ASP A 155 16.82 1.72 -5.32
C ASP A 155 16.14 3.10 -5.17
N LEU A 156 14.87 3.11 -4.77
CA LEU A 156 14.11 4.33 -4.47
C LEU A 156 14.39 4.90 -3.07
N ALA A 157 15.11 4.18 -2.20
CA ALA A 157 15.40 4.64 -0.84
C ALA A 157 16.12 6.00 -0.83
N TYR A 158 16.98 6.26 -1.82
CA TYR A 158 17.70 7.53 -1.89
C TYR A 158 16.77 8.72 -2.14
N VAL A 159 15.80 8.60 -3.06
CA VAL A 159 14.84 9.68 -3.32
C VAL A 159 13.89 9.87 -2.13
N VAL A 160 13.47 8.78 -1.48
CA VAL A 160 12.64 8.85 -0.27
C VAL A 160 13.37 9.62 0.84
N ASN A 161 14.63 9.26 1.11
CA ASN A 161 15.44 9.97 2.10
C ASN A 161 15.68 11.43 1.70
N ALA A 162 15.88 11.75 0.42
CA ALA A 162 16.06 13.13 -0.03
C ALA A 162 14.79 13.99 0.17
N LEU A 163 13.60 13.40 0.02
CA LEU A 163 12.32 14.09 0.23
C LEU A 163 12.06 14.40 1.70
N SER A 164 12.49 13.54 2.63
CA SER A 164 12.30 13.79 4.07
C SER A 164 13.03 15.06 4.51
N TYR A 165 14.23 15.33 3.98
CA TYR A 165 14.95 16.60 4.21
C TYR A 165 14.23 17.84 3.66
N ARG A 166 13.23 17.66 2.78
CA ARG A 166 12.37 18.74 2.27
C ARG A 166 11.07 18.89 3.07
N GLY A 167 10.91 18.13 4.16
CA GLY A 167 9.72 18.17 5.00
C GLY A 167 8.52 17.42 4.42
N VAL A 168 8.72 16.63 3.36
CA VAL A 168 7.70 15.74 2.82
C VAL A 168 7.58 14.52 3.72
N ARG A 169 6.35 14.14 4.09
CA ARG A 169 6.05 12.85 4.70
C ARG A 169 6.00 11.76 3.63
N ILE A 170 6.64 10.61 3.86
CA ILE A 170 6.65 9.48 2.92
C ILE A 170 5.97 8.26 3.52
N GLU A 171 4.97 7.76 2.82
CA GLU A 171 4.31 6.49 3.10
C GLU A 171 4.66 5.48 2.00
N VAL A 172 5.25 4.35 2.37
CA VAL A 172 5.55 3.26 1.45
C VAL A 172 4.45 2.21 1.54
N VAL A 173 3.91 1.79 0.40
CA VAL A 173 2.86 0.77 0.28
C VAL A 173 3.38 -0.37 -0.59
N SER A 174 3.52 -1.56 -0.02
CA SER A 174 4.03 -2.73 -0.74
C SER A 174 3.77 -4.01 0.07
N LEU A 175 4.17 -5.16 -0.44
CA LEU A 175 4.22 -6.40 0.34
C LEU A 175 5.51 -6.49 1.13
N ARG A 176 5.42 -6.91 2.41
CA ARG A 176 6.60 -6.97 3.28
C ARG A 176 7.66 -7.93 2.75
N SER A 177 7.22 -9.06 2.18
CA SER A 177 8.09 -10.07 1.55
C SER A 177 8.81 -9.58 0.29
N MET A 178 8.37 -8.47 -0.30
CA MET A 178 8.88 -7.92 -1.55
C MET A 178 9.52 -6.53 -1.38
N THR A 179 9.69 -6.06 -0.15
CA THR A 179 10.17 -4.71 0.13
C THR A 179 11.55 -4.73 0.76
N SER A 180 12.45 -3.90 0.23
CA SER A 180 13.76 -3.70 0.83
C SER A 180 13.67 -3.06 2.22
N ASP A 181 14.39 -3.60 3.20
CA ASP A 181 14.53 -2.99 4.52
C ASP A 181 15.13 -1.57 4.42
N SER A 182 16.01 -1.31 3.43
CA SER A 182 16.57 0.03 3.22
C SER A 182 15.49 1.08 2.91
N LEU A 183 14.48 0.71 2.13
CA LEU A 183 13.36 1.59 1.77
C LEU A 183 12.45 1.82 2.98
N ILE A 184 12.17 0.77 3.74
CA ILE A 184 11.31 0.84 4.94
C ILE A 184 11.95 1.73 6.00
N ASN A 185 13.26 1.60 6.21
CA ASN A 185 13.98 2.33 7.24
C ASN A 185 14.04 3.85 7.00
N VAL A 186 13.86 4.31 5.75
CA VAL A 186 13.86 5.73 5.39
C VAL A 186 12.46 6.32 5.25
N ALA A 187 11.40 5.50 5.29
CA ALA A 187 10.02 5.95 5.18
C ALA A 187 9.45 6.36 6.56
N ASP A 188 8.55 7.34 6.59
CA ASP A 188 7.86 7.74 7.83
C ASP A 188 6.78 6.73 8.24
N SER A 189 6.22 6.01 7.25
CA SER A 189 5.22 4.99 7.46
C SER A 189 5.31 3.90 6.41
N TYR A 190 5.02 2.68 6.81
CA TYR A 190 4.91 1.53 5.93
C TYR A 190 3.52 0.91 6.04
N ILE A 191 2.87 0.67 4.91
CA ILE A 191 1.55 0.07 4.81
C ILE A 191 1.69 -1.23 4.04
N ASP A 192 1.44 -2.35 4.71
CA ASP A 192 1.46 -3.65 4.04
C ASP A 192 0.22 -3.80 3.15
N LEU A 193 0.44 -4.00 1.85
CA LEU A 193 -0.61 -4.18 0.86
C LEU A 193 -1.55 -5.33 1.23
N ASN A 194 -1.06 -6.37 1.92
CA ASN A 194 -1.89 -7.47 2.41
C ASN A 194 -2.97 -7.02 3.40
N THR A 195 -2.70 -5.98 4.20
CA THR A 195 -3.64 -5.48 5.22
C THR A 195 -4.80 -4.70 4.62
N ILE A 196 -4.63 -4.14 3.41
CA ILE A 196 -5.66 -3.39 2.69
C ILE A 196 -6.24 -4.14 1.50
N LYS A 197 -5.87 -5.41 1.31
CA LYS A 197 -6.23 -6.19 0.09
C LYS A 197 -7.74 -6.27 -0.14
N GLU A 198 -8.51 -6.45 0.94
CA GLU A 198 -9.97 -6.56 0.88
C GLU A 198 -10.62 -5.25 0.38
N ASP A 199 -10.01 -4.11 0.71
CA ASP A 199 -10.46 -2.80 0.29
C ASP A 199 -10.16 -2.53 -1.19
N ILE A 200 -9.10 -3.13 -1.73
CA ILE A 200 -8.58 -2.79 -3.07
C ILE A 200 -8.81 -3.88 -4.10
N GLN A 201 -9.21 -5.08 -3.72
CA GLN A 201 -9.46 -6.17 -4.66
C GLN A 201 -10.77 -5.97 -5.43
N LYS A 202 -10.81 -6.51 -6.65
CA LYS A 202 -12.07 -6.72 -7.36
C LYS A 202 -12.88 -7.73 -6.57
N THR A 203 -14.10 -7.35 -6.23
CA THR A 203 -15.06 -8.29 -5.67
C THR A 203 -15.45 -9.23 -6.80
N SER A 204 -15.24 -10.53 -6.63
CA SER A 204 -15.86 -11.52 -7.50
C SER A 204 -17.36 -11.33 -7.38
N ASN A 205 -18.05 -11.00 -8.48
CA ASN A 205 -19.51 -11.13 -8.51
C ASN A 205 -19.84 -12.61 -8.32
N PHE A 206 -19.96 -13.07 -7.08
CA PHE A 206 -20.77 -14.24 -6.76
C PHE A 206 -22.21 -13.75 -6.67
N GLU A 207 -22.77 -13.37 -7.82
CA GLU A 207 -24.21 -13.45 -8.02
C GLU A 207 -24.50 -14.86 -8.52
N LEU A 208 -24.98 -15.73 -7.62
CA LEU A 208 -26.06 -16.70 -7.83
C LEU A 208 -26.67 -17.04 -6.47
#